data_AF-G9ZC45-F1
#
_entry.id   AF-G9ZC45-F1
#
_cell.length_a   1.000
_cell.length_b   1.000
_cell.length_c   1.000
_cell.angle_alpha   90.00
_cell.angle_beta   90.00
_cell.angle_gamma   90.00
#
_symmetry.space_group_name_H-M   'P 1'
#
loop_
_entity.id
_entity.type
_entity.pdbx_description
1 polymer ?
#
loop_
_entity_poly.entity_id
_entity_poly.type
_entity_poly.pdbx_seq_one_letter_code
_entity_poly.pdbx_strand_id
1 'polypeptide(L)'
;MNLNLTLIGQIGTFLVLWWFTHKFIWPLFAEAMEKRRQKIADGLSMADKAKHSVAAAEEETARIIAQAKTQATEIVGRAQKQAEQLVVDARIEAKSAGEREIAAVRDNFEQEKRKAREALRGQVAELVIQGTEKVIGREVKTDDHKRLLDELSEKL
;
A
#
# COMPACT_ATOMS: atom_id res chain seq x y z
N MET A 1 -80.02 5.04 -79.25
CA MET A 1 -80.44 5.55 -77.93
C MET A 1 -79.87 6.94 -77.78
N ASN A 2 -80.73 7.96 -77.62
CA ASN A 2 -80.32 9.35 -77.56
C ASN A 2 -79.37 9.58 -76.39
N LEU A 3 -78.32 10.36 -76.61
CA LEU A 3 -77.44 10.85 -75.56
C LEU A 3 -78.26 11.81 -74.68
N ASN A 4 -78.93 11.25 -73.67
CA ASN A 4 -79.82 12.01 -72.79
C ASN A 4 -78.98 12.83 -71.79
N LEU A 5 -79.50 14.00 -71.40
CA LEU A 5 -78.92 14.92 -70.40
C LEU A 5 -78.48 14.21 -69.10
N THR A 6 -79.15 13.09 -68.78
CA THR A 6 -78.83 12.21 -67.64
C THR A 6 -77.43 11.57 -67.73
N LEU A 7 -76.97 11.20 -68.93
CA LEU A 7 -75.64 10.61 -69.12
C LEU A 7 -74.53 11.64 -68.86
N ILE A 8 -74.74 12.88 -69.29
CA ILE A 8 -73.80 14.00 -69.06
C ILE A 8 -73.74 14.32 -67.55
N GLY A 9 -74.88 14.35 -66.87
CA GLY A 9 -74.93 14.52 -65.41
C GLY A 9 -74.24 13.39 -64.64
N GLN A 10 -74.40 12.14 -65.08
CA GLN A 10 -73.73 10.97 -64.49
C GLN A 10 -72.20 11.05 -64.65
N ILE A 11 -71.71 11.42 -65.83
CA ILE A 11 -70.27 11.59 -66.09
C ILE A 11 -69.71 12.74 -65.22
N GLY A 12 -70.42 13.86 -65.13
CA GLY A 12 -70.03 14.98 -64.27
C GLY A 12 -69.92 14.56 -62.79
N THR A 13 -70.91 13.83 -62.29
CA THR A 13 -70.92 13.35 -60.89
C THR A 13 -69.78 12.35 -60.65
N PHE A 14 -69.52 11.44 -61.60
CA PHE A 14 -68.41 10.49 -61.52
C PHE A 14 -67.06 11.20 -61.50
N LEU A 15 -66.86 12.22 -62.34
CA LEU A 15 -65.61 12.99 -62.38
C LEU A 15 -65.36 13.77 -61.08
N VAL A 16 -66.40 14.39 -60.50
CA VAL A 16 -66.29 15.07 -59.21
C VAL A 16 -65.93 14.09 -58.10
N LEU A 17 -66.59 12.92 -58.05
CA LEU A 17 -66.25 11.86 -57.11
C LEU A 17 -64.83 11.34 -57.31
N TRP A 18 -64.42 11.07 -58.55
CA TRP A 18 -63.07 10.63 -58.87
C TRP A 18 -62.02 11.65 -58.42
N TRP A 19 -62.23 12.93 -58.72
CA TRP A 19 -61.33 14.01 -58.31
C TRP A 19 -61.24 14.13 -56.78
N PHE A 20 -62.38 14.07 -56.08
CA PHE A 20 -62.40 14.09 -54.61
C PHE A 20 -61.66 12.87 -54.03
N THR A 21 -61.89 11.68 -54.58
CA THR A 21 -61.26 10.44 -54.13
C THR A 21 -59.75 10.47 -54.34
N HIS A 22 -59.31 10.91 -55.52
CA HIS A 22 -57.90 11.07 -55.85
C HIS A 22 -57.23 12.15 -55.00
N LYS A 23 -57.90 13.27 -54.74
CA LYS A 23 -57.32 14.42 -54.02
C LYS A 23 -57.26 14.22 -52.52
N PHE A 24 -58.22 13.53 -51.91
CA PHE A 24 -58.33 13.43 -50.45
C PHE A 24 -58.04 12.02 -49.91
N ILE A 25 -58.60 10.97 -50.51
CA ILE A 25 -58.45 9.61 -49.99
C ILE A 25 -57.07 9.03 -50.34
N TRP A 26 -56.62 9.17 -51.59
CA TRP A 26 -55.32 8.63 -52.02
C TRP A 26 -54.11 9.15 -51.21
N PRO A 27 -53.94 10.46 -50.94
CA PRO A 27 -52.80 10.92 -50.14
C PRO A 27 -52.86 10.44 -48.69
N LEU A 28 -54.05 10.37 -48.08
CA LEU A 28 -54.19 9.90 -46.69
C LEU A 28 -53.78 8.43 -46.54
N PHE A 29 -54.14 7.58 -47.51
CA PHE A 29 -53.71 6.19 -47.54
C PHE A 29 -52.21 6.03 -47.81
N ALA A 30 -51.66 6.80 -48.75
CA ALA A 30 -50.23 6.78 -49.05
C ALA A 30 -49.39 7.21 -47.84
N GLU A 31 -49.80 8.28 -47.14
CA GLU A 31 -49.13 8.78 -45.93
C GLU A 31 -49.18 7.75 -44.78
N ALA A 32 -50.34 7.12 -44.56
CA ALA A 32 -50.47 6.08 -43.53
C ALA A 32 -49.56 4.87 -43.80
N MET A 33 -49.44 4.47 -45.07
CA MET A 33 -48.56 3.37 -45.49
C MET A 33 -47.08 3.74 -45.38
N GLU A 34 -46.69 4.95 -45.79
CA GLU A 34 -45.31 5.41 -45.69
C GLU A 34 -44.90 5.56 -44.21
N LYS A 35 -45.75 6.10 -43.34
CA LYS A 35 -45.50 6.18 -41.91
C LYS A 35 -45.29 4.81 -41.28
N ARG A 36 -46.04 3.80 -41.71
CA ARG A 36 -45.85 2.41 -41.26
C ARG A 36 -44.53 1.84 -41.77
N ARG A 37 -44.19 2.07 -43.04
CA ARG A 37 -42.93 1.64 -43.64
C ARG A 37 -41.74 2.26 -42.93
N GLN A 38 -41.77 3.58 -42.69
CA GLN A 38 -40.74 4.31 -41.99
C GLN A 38 -40.57 3.80 -40.55
N LYS A 39 -41.66 3.59 -39.81
CA LYS A 39 -41.60 3.04 -38.44
C LYS A 39 -40.95 1.66 -38.39
N ILE A 40 -41.21 0.80 -39.39
CA ILE A 40 -40.59 -0.53 -39.48
C ILE A 40 -39.10 -0.41 -39.83
N ALA A 41 -38.75 0.44 -40.79
CA ALA A 41 -37.37 0.67 -41.20
C ALA A 41 -36.52 1.24 -40.04
N ASP A 42 -37.06 2.24 -39.34
CA ASP A 42 -36.42 2.85 -38.17
C ASP A 42 -36.30 1.83 -37.04
N GLY A 43 -37.36 1.05 -36.76
CA GLY A 43 -37.33 -0.01 -35.76
C GLY A 43 -36.28 -1.09 -36.06
N LEU A 44 -36.16 -1.51 -37.32
CA LEU A 44 -35.16 -2.48 -37.75
C LEU A 44 -33.73 -1.91 -37.64
N SER A 45 -33.53 -0.67 -38.07
CA SER A 45 -32.23 0.01 -37.95
C SER A 45 -31.81 0.21 -36.50
N MET A 46 -32.75 0.58 -35.62
CA MET A 46 -32.50 0.69 -34.18
C MET A 46 -32.17 -0.66 -33.56
N ALA A 47 -32.87 -1.73 -33.93
CA ALA A 47 -32.58 -3.07 -33.43
C ALA A 47 -31.19 -3.56 -33.86
N ASP A 48 -30.79 -3.27 -35.10
CA ASP A 48 -29.47 -3.63 -35.63
C ASP A 48 -28.35 -2.84 -34.92
N LYS A 49 -28.52 -1.52 -34.79
CA LYS A 49 -27.59 -0.68 -34.01
C LYS A 49 -27.51 -1.11 -32.56
N ALA A 50 -28.62 -1.48 -31.93
CA ALA A 50 -28.64 -1.96 -30.56
C ALA A 50 -27.82 -3.24 -30.43
N LYS A 51 -27.99 -4.22 -31.33
CA LYS A 51 -27.18 -5.45 -31.35
C LYS A 51 -25.69 -5.14 -31.50
N HIS A 52 -25.32 -4.26 -32.43
CA HIS A 52 -23.93 -3.85 -32.60
C HIS A 52 -23.36 -3.14 -31.36
N SER A 53 -24.15 -2.26 -30.72
CA SER A 53 -23.73 -1.57 -29.52
C SER A 53 -23.54 -2.51 -28.33
N VAL A 54 -24.39 -3.53 -28.19
CA VAL A 54 -24.24 -4.57 -27.15
C VAL A 54 -22.98 -5.38 -27.39
N ALA A 55 -22.73 -5.85 -28.62
CA ALA A 55 -21.51 -6.58 -28.95
C ALA A 55 -20.25 -5.74 -28.68
N ALA A 56 -20.26 -4.46 -29.06
CA ALA A 56 -19.15 -3.55 -28.80
C ALA A 56 -18.94 -3.29 -27.30
N ALA A 57 -20.02 -3.15 -26.52
CA ALA A 57 -19.95 -2.98 -25.07
C ALA A 57 -19.44 -4.23 -24.36
N GLU A 58 -19.81 -5.42 -24.83
CA GLU A 58 -19.30 -6.70 -24.33
C GLU A 58 -17.79 -6.83 -24.60
N GLU A 59 -17.34 -6.51 -25.81
CA GLU A 59 -15.91 -6.51 -26.17
C GLU A 59 -15.12 -5.50 -25.31
N GLU A 60 -15.63 -4.28 -25.15
CA GLU A 60 -15.01 -3.26 -24.32
C GLU A 60 -14.95 -3.70 -22.85
N THR A 61 -16.01 -4.28 -22.32
CA THR A 61 -16.06 -4.81 -20.96
C THR A 61 -15.03 -5.93 -20.77
N ALA A 62 -14.95 -6.86 -21.72
CA ALA A 62 -13.95 -7.94 -21.70
C ALA A 62 -12.52 -7.38 -21.70
N ARG A 63 -12.26 -6.34 -22.52
CA ARG A 63 -10.97 -5.65 -22.57
C ARG A 63 -10.64 -4.97 -21.24
N ILE A 64 -11.59 -4.26 -20.63
CA ILE A 64 -11.41 -3.59 -19.34
C ILE A 64 -11.11 -4.62 -18.24
N ILE A 65 -11.84 -5.74 -18.20
CA ILE A 65 -11.59 -6.81 -17.22
C ILE A 65 -10.20 -7.42 -17.42
N ALA A 66 -9.77 -7.66 -18.66
CA ALA A 66 -8.43 -8.16 -18.95
C ALA A 66 -7.34 -7.18 -18.50
N GLN A 67 -7.49 -5.90 -18.82
CA GLN A 67 -6.56 -4.84 -18.38
C GLN A 67 -6.51 -4.72 -16.85
N ALA A 68 -7.67 -4.74 -16.18
CA ALA A 68 -7.75 -4.68 -14.73
C ALA A 68 -7.04 -5.89 -14.07
N LYS A 69 -7.18 -7.09 -14.64
CA LYS A 69 -6.47 -8.28 -14.16
C LYS A 69 -4.96 -8.13 -14.31
N THR A 70 -4.47 -7.66 -15.46
CA THR A 70 -3.04 -7.42 -15.68
C THR A 70 -2.49 -6.39 -14.69
N GLN A 71 -3.19 -5.27 -14.52
CA GLN A 71 -2.79 -4.24 -13.55
C GLN A 71 -2.80 -4.76 -12.11
N ALA A 72 -3.78 -5.58 -11.73
CA ALA A 72 -3.83 -6.20 -10.41
C ALA A 72 -2.60 -7.12 -10.20
N THR A 73 -2.27 -7.96 -11.17
CA THR A 73 -1.08 -8.82 -11.11
C THR A 73 0.21 -8.00 -11.02
N GLU A 74 0.33 -6.91 -11.76
CA GLU A 74 1.48 -6.00 -11.67
C GLU A 74 1.58 -5.30 -10.31
N ILE A 75 0.46 -4.86 -9.73
CA ILE A 75 0.42 -4.24 -8.40
C ILE A 75 0.88 -5.25 -7.34
N VAL A 76 0.31 -6.47 -7.36
CA VAL A 76 0.69 -7.54 -6.42
C VAL A 76 2.17 -7.90 -6.58
N GLY A 77 2.65 -8.03 -7.82
CA GLY A 77 4.06 -8.32 -8.11
C GLY A 77 5.00 -7.21 -7.62
N ARG A 78 4.63 -5.94 -7.77
CA ARG A 78 5.40 -4.80 -7.23
C ARG A 78 5.38 -4.78 -5.70
N ALA A 79 4.24 -5.01 -5.08
CA ALA A 79 4.10 -5.05 -3.63
C ALA A 79 4.95 -6.17 -3.02
N GLN A 80 4.98 -7.35 -3.64
CA GLN A 80 5.81 -8.46 -3.17
C GLN A 80 7.31 -8.15 -3.27
N LYS A 81 7.76 -7.58 -4.39
CA LYS A 81 9.16 -7.13 -4.54
C LYS A 81 9.55 -6.07 -3.52
N GLN A 82 8.67 -5.10 -3.26
CA GLN A 82 8.91 -4.07 -2.25
C GLN A 82 8.96 -4.67 -0.84
N ALA A 83 8.08 -5.63 -0.52
CA ALA A 83 8.10 -6.32 0.76
C ALA A 83 9.39 -7.13 0.95
N GLU A 84 9.85 -7.84 -0.07
CA GLU A 84 11.13 -8.57 -0.05
C GLU A 84 12.31 -7.61 0.17
N GLN A 85 12.34 -6.48 -0.56
CA GLN A 85 13.37 -5.46 -0.39
C GLN A 85 13.35 -4.88 1.03
N LEU A 86 12.17 -4.55 1.56
CA LEU A 86 12.02 -4.04 2.92
C LEU A 86 12.55 -5.02 3.97
N VAL A 87 12.30 -6.33 3.80
CA VAL A 87 12.82 -7.36 4.70
C VAL A 87 14.35 -7.44 4.62
N VAL A 88 14.93 -7.32 3.43
CA VAL A 88 16.39 -7.29 3.26
C VAL A 88 16.99 -6.06 3.93
N ASP A 89 16.43 -4.88 3.68
CA ASP A 89 16.89 -3.62 4.24
C ASP A 89 16.78 -3.63 5.78
N ALA A 90 15.65 -4.10 6.32
CA ALA A 90 15.45 -4.24 7.75
C ALA A 90 16.44 -5.21 8.39
N ARG A 91 16.81 -6.31 7.72
CA ARG A 91 17.84 -7.24 8.20
C ARG A 91 19.22 -6.61 8.22
N ILE A 92 19.56 -5.83 7.20
CA ILE A 92 20.84 -5.10 7.13
C ILE A 92 20.92 -4.07 8.25
N GLU A 93 19.85 -3.29 8.44
CA GLU A 93 19.76 -2.30 9.50
C GLU A 93 19.84 -2.93 10.89
N ALA A 94 19.09 -4.01 11.13
CA ALA A 94 19.12 -4.75 12.39
C ALA A 94 20.52 -5.30 12.70
N LYS A 95 21.23 -5.83 11.69
CA LYS A 95 22.60 -6.30 11.86
C LYS A 95 23.55 -5.14 12.21
N SER A 96 23.46 -4.03 11.49
CA SER A 96 24.26 -2.84 11.76
C SER A 96 23.98 -2.23 13.14
N ALA A 97 22.72 -2.20 13.57
CA ALA A 97 22.34 -1.75 14.91
C ALA A 97 22.89 -2.70 15.99
N GLY A 98 22.81 -4.02 15.77
CA GLY A 98 23.37 -5.01 16.68
C GLY A 98 24.90 -4.92 16.81
N GLU A 99 25.62 -4.70 15.71
CA GLU A 99 27.07 -4.49 15.73
C GLU A 99 27.44 -3.22 16.51
N ARG A 100 26.69 -2.13 16.34
CA ARG A 100 26.87 -0.88 17.10
C ARG A 100 26.62 -1.08 18.59
N GLU A 101 25.56 -1.81 18.96
CA GLU A 101 25.24 -2.11 20.35
C GLU A 101 26.33 -2.96 21.00
N ILE A 102 26.81 -4.00 20.31
CA ILE A 102 27.90 -4.85 20.81
C ILE A 102 29.19 -4.04 21.00
N ALA A 103 29.51 -3.13 20.09
CA ALA A 103 30.65 -2.24 20.23
C ALA A 103 30.51 -1.34 21.47
N ALA A 104 29.35 -0.72 21.67
CA ALA A 104 29.07 0.12 22.84
C ALA A 104 29.17 -0.67 24.15
N VAL A 105 28.63 -1.89 24.18
CA VAL A 105 28.72 -2.78 25.35
C VAL A 105 30.17 -3.17 25.65
N ARG A 106 30.99 -3.45 24.63
CA ARG A 106 32.42 -3.76 24.81
C ARG A 106 33.19 -2.56 25.38
N ASP A 107 32.91 -1.36 24.90
CA ASP A 107 33.55 -0.14 25.40
C ASP A 107 33.16 0.12 26.86
N ASN A 108 31.88 -0.03 27.20
CA ASN A 108 31.40 0.07 28.58
C ASN A 108 32.04 -0.98 29.49
N PHE A 109 32.18 -2.23 29.00
CA PHE A 109 32.82 -3.30 29.76
C PHE A 109 34.29 -3.03 30.05
N GLU A 110 35.05 -2.55 29.07
CA GLU A 110 36.46 -2.20 29.28
C GLU A 110 36.61 -0.99 30.23
N GLN A 111 35.71 0.00 30.16
CA GLN A 111 35.67 1.08 31.15
C GLN A 111 35.40 0.56 32.56
N GLU A 112 34.42 -0.33 32.72
CA GLU A 112 34.05 -0.87 34.04
C GLU A 112 35.16 -1.76 34.61
N LYS A 113 35.84 -2.53 33.76
CA LYS A 113 37.02 -3.32 34.13
C LYS A 113 38.18 -2.42 34.58
N ARG A 114 38.39 -1.27 33.94
CA ARG A 114 39.39 -0.28 34.40
C ARG A 114 39.03 0.27 35.78
N LYS A 115 37.78 0.68 36.00
CA LYS A 115 37.30 1.13 37.32
C LYS A 115 37.47 0.05 38.39
N ALA A 116 37.12 -1.20 38.10
CA ALA A 116 37.29 -2.31 39.02
C ALA A 116 38.77 -2.55 39.38
N ARG A 117 39.68 -2.45 38.40
CA ARG A 117 41.13 -2.53 38.64
C ARG A 117 41.65 -1.38 39.50
N GLU A 118 41.17 -0.16 39.27
CA GLU A 118 41.53 1.00 40.10
C GLU A 118 41.02 0.85 41.54
N ALA A 119 39.78 0.39 41.72
CA ALA A 119 39.22 0.09 43.03
C ALA A 119 40.02 -1.01 43.77
N LEU A 120 40.38 -2.10 43.07
CA LEU A 120 41.24 -3.16 43.62
C LEU A 120 42.62 -2.63 44.02
N ARG A 121 43.24 -1.75 43.22
CA ARG A 121 44.50 -1.10 43.58
C ARG A 121 44.39 -0.29 44.86
N GLY A 122 43.29 0.45 45.04
CA GLY A 122 43.01 1.17 46.28
C GLY A 122 42.91 0.24 47.49
N GLN A 123 42.12 -0.84 47.37
CA GLN A 123 41.96 -1.83 48.43
C GLN A 123 43.27 -2.56 48.78
N VAL A 124 44.09 -2.89 47.78
CA VAL A 124 45.40 -3.51 48.02
C VAL A 124 46.35 -2.53 48.71
N ALA A 125 46.37 -1.25 48.33
CA ALA A 125 47.19 -0.25 49.01
C ALA A 125 46.79 -0.10 50.49
N GLU A 126 45.49 -0.09 50.78
CA GLU A 126 44.98 -0.06 52.15
C GLU A 126 45.37 -1.32 52.94
N LEU A 127 45.25 -2.51 52.32
CA LEU A 127 45.66 -3.77 52.94
C LEU A 127 47.17 -3.83 53.23
N VAL A 128 47.99 -3.26 52.33
CA VAL A 128 49.45 -3.18 52.51
C VAL A 128 49.79 -2.25 53.68
N ILE A 129 49.15 -1.09 53.80
CA ILE A 129 49.34 -0.18 54.94
C ILE A 129 48.99 -0.88 56.26
N GLN A 130 47.83 -1.54 56.33
CA GLN A 130 47.40 -2.31 57.52
C GLN A 130 48.37 -3.46 57.83
N GLY A 131 48.89 -4.14 56.80
CA GLY A 131 49.88 -5.20 56.94
C GLY A 131 51.22 -4.67 57.48
N THR A 132 51.69 -3.54 56.95
CA THR A 132 52.92 -2.87 57.39
C THR A 132 52.78 -2.35 58.82
N GLU A 133 51.65 -1.74 59.19
CA GLU A 133 51.36 -1.34 60.58
C GLU A 133 51.43 -2.53 61.54
N LYS A 134 50.89 -3.69 61.14
CA LYS A 134 50.89 -4.90 61.96
C LYS A 134 52.28 -5.52 62.10
N VAL A 135 53.12 -5.45 61.06
CA VAL A 135 54.51 -5.93 61.09
C VAL A 135 55.39 -5.00 61.93
N ILE A 136 55.32 -3.68 61.71
CA ILE A 136 56.06 -2.68 62.50
C ILE A 136 55.63 -2.77 63.97
N GLY A 137 54.33 -2.86 64.26
CA GLY A 137 53.82 -3.04 65.62
C GLY A 137 54.28 -4.34 66.30
N ARG A 138 54.73 -5.34 65.52
CA ARG A 138 55.28 -6.61 66.03
C ARG A 138 56.79 -6.55 66.23
N GLU A 139 57.55 -5.92 65.33
CA GLU A 139 59.00 -5.68 65.50
C GLU A 139 59.28 -4.74 66.67
N VAL A 140 58.57 -3.61 66.76
CA VAL A 140 58.69 -2.65 67.88
C VAL A 140 58.43 -3.33 69.23
N LYS A 141 57.46 -4.27 69.30
CA LYS A 141 57.20 -5.04 70.52
C LYS A 141 58.30 -6.06 70.87
N THR A 142 59.08 -6.51 69.91
CA THR A 142 60.09 -7.55 70.13
C THR A 142 61.44 -6.94 70.50
N ASP A 143 61.81 -5.82 69.87
CA ASP A 143 63.11 -5.15 70.11
C ASP A 143 63.04 -4.04 71.18
N ASP A 144 62.00 -3.21 71.24
CA ASP A 144 61.95 -2.09 72.21
C ASP A 144 61.52 -2.52 73.62
N HIS A 145 60.90 -3.70 73.80
CA HIS A 145 60.45 -4.13 75.13
C HIS A 145 61.60 -4.56 76.06
N LYS A 146 62.72 -5.04 75.50
CA LYS A 146 63.93 -5.30 76.30
C LYS A 146 64.71 -4.01 76.56
N ARG A 147 64.86 -3.15 75.55
CA ARG A 147 65.64 -1.91 75.65
C ARG A 147 65.01 -0.88 76.60
N LEU A 148 63.68 -0.77 76.64
CA LEU A 148 62.97 0.11 77.58
C LEU A 148 62.98 -0.42 79.02
N LEU A 149 63.03 -1.74 79.23
CA LEU A 149 63.18 -2.32 80.56
C LEU A 149 64.62 -2.17 81.08
N ASP A 150 65.62 -2.32 80.21
CA ASP A 150 67.02 -2.11 80.57
C ASP A 150 67.32 -0.64 80.90
N GLU A 151 66.84 0.33 80.11
CA GLU A 151 67.01 1.77 80.40
C GLU A 151 66.25 2.26 81.65
N LEU A 152 65.14 1.61 82.02
CA LEU A 152 64.42 1.91 83.26
C LEU A 152 65.09 1.28 84.49
N SER A 153 65.80 0.17 84.33
CA SER A 153 66.56 -0.47 85.41
C SER A 153 67.90 0.20 85.71
N GLU A 154 68.43 1.00 84.79
CA GLU A 154 69.70 1.75 84.98
C GLU A 154 69.49 3.12 85.65
N LYS A 155 68.23 3.53 85.88
CA LYS A 155 67.84 4.79 86.55
C LYS A 155 67.24 4.62 87.96
N LEU A 156 67.31 3.43 88.55
CA LEU A 156 67.05 3.16 89.96
C LEU A 156 68.31 2.61 90.64
#